data_AF-N4XF56-F1
#
_entry.id   AF-N4XF56-F1
#
_cell.length_a   1.000
_cell.length_b   1.000
_cell.length_c   1.000
_cell.angle_alpha   90.00
_cell.angle_beta   90.00
_cell.angle_gamma   90.00
#
_symmetry.space_group_name_H-M   'P 1'
#
loop_
_entity.id
_entity.type
_entity.pdbx_description
1 polymer ?
#
loop_
_entity_poly.entity_id
_entity_poly.type
_entity_poly.pdbx_seq_one_letter_code
_entity_poly.pdbx_strand_id
1 'polypeptide(L)'
;LDPLYSVFNVPNDENTPTRLLHLSFREFLKERKSLFWIDKRGTHKKLATRCLELMSEPDVLHENMCNLSGPGVSASEIDKGIIARSLPPILQYACCYWVGHLTHSKQAIIDGDTTHVFLTNHLLHWIEAMSLIG
;
A
#
# COMPACT_ATOMS: atom_id res chain seq x y z
N LEU A 1 -6.30 7.26 31.62
CA LEU A 1 -7.10 6.28 30.85
C LEU A 1 -7.36 6.90 29.50
N ASP A 2 -6.75 6.37 28.45
CA ASP A 2 -6.77 6.96 27.12
C ASP A 2 -8.20 6.87 26.54
N PRO A 3 -8.86 7.99 26.19
CA PRO A 3 -10.29 8.01 25.83
C PRO A 3 -10.64 7.24 24.54
N LEU A 4 -9.65 6.70 23.83
CA LEU A 4 -9.81 6.09 22.52
C LEU A 4 -10.04 4.56 22.53
N TYR A 5 -9.81 3.87 23.64
CA TYR A 5 -10.05 2.41 23.74
C TYR A 5 -11.54 2.01 23.63
N SER A 6 -12.46 2.96 23.77
CA SER A 6 -13.91 2.73 23.57
C SER A 6 -14.31 2.69 22.09
N VAL A 7 -13.47 3.25 21.21
CA VAL A 7 -13.73 3.38 19.77
C VAL A 7 -12.70 2.64 18.92
N PHE A 8 -11.57 2.26 19.51
CA PHE A 8 -10.52 1.46 18.90
C PHE A 8 -10.24 0.18 19.70
N ASN A 9 -10.00 -0.90 18.96
CA ASN A 9 -9.26 -2.04 19.47
C ASN A 9 -7.80 -1.90 19.04
N VAL A 10 -6.92 -1.56 19.99
CA VAL A 10 -5.47 -1.50 19.80
C VAL A 10 -4.89 -2.81 20.32
N PRO A 11 -4.46 -3.73 19.43
CA PRO A 11 -3.84 -4.97 19.86
C PRO A 11 -2.46 -4.72 20.48
N ASN A 12 -2.03 -5.62 21.36
CA ASN A 12 -0.68 -5.58 21.97
C ASN A 12 0.41 -6.12 21.05
N ASP A 13 0.04 -6.76 19.94
CA ASP A 13 0.95 -7.31 18.92
C ASP A 13 1.01 -6.35 17.72
N GLU A 14 2.23 -6.07 17.25
CA GLU A 14 2.50 -5.14 16.14
C GLU A 14 2.01 -5.67 14.79
N ASN A 15 1.83 -6.98 14.65
CA ASN A 15 1.37 -7.61 13.40
C ASN A 15 -0.16 -7.61 13.26
N THR A 16 -0.88 -7.30 14.33
CA THR A 16 -2.34 -7.27 14.34
C THR A 16 -2.81 -5.85 14.00
N PRO A 17 -3.65 -5.66 12.97
CA PRO A 17 -4.12 -4.32 12.61
C PRO A 17 -5.10 -3.78 13.65
N THR A 18 -4.95 -2.49 13.98
CA THR A 18 -5.91 -1.74 14.80
C THR A 18 -7.28 -1.72 14.13
N ARG A 19 -8.34 -2.01 14.89
CA ARG A 19 -9.71 -2.05 14.37
C ARG A 19 -10.57 -0.95 14.98
N LEU A 20 -11.44 -0.37 14.15
CA LEU A 20 -12.51 0.49 14.62
C LEU A 20 -13.60 -0.37 15.26
N LEU A 21 -14.00 -0.04 16.48
CA LEU A 21 -15.08 -0.72 17.19
C LEU A 21 -16.46 -0.17 16.81
N HIS A 22 -16.52 1.07 16.32
CA HIS A 22 -17.79 1.71 15.97
C HIS A 22 -17.69 2.55 14.68
N LEU A 23 -18.65 2.34 13.77
CA LEU A 23 -18.72 3.03 12.47
C LEU A 23 -18.85 4.55 12.61
N SER A 24 -19.51 5.05 13.66
CA SER A 24 -19.64 6.51 13.89
C SER A 24 -18.30 7.20 14.09
N PHE A 25 -17.28 6.48 14.56
CA PHE A 25 -15.95 7.06 14.75
C PHE A 25 -15.33 7.49 13.41
N ARG A 26 -15.59 6.71 12.34
CA ARG A 26 -15.18 7.10 10.99
C ARG A 26 -15.80 8.42 10.57
N GLU A 27 -17.05 8.69 10.95
CA GLU A 27 -17.73 9.96 10.64
C GLU A 27 -17.18 11.10 11.51
N PHE A 28 -16.95 10.85 12.80
CA PHE A 28 -16.32 11.81 13.72
C PHE A 28 -14.93 12.29 13.23
N LEU A 29 -14.10 11.38 12.69
CA LEU A 29 -12.80 11.73 12.12
C LEU A 29 -12.89 12.67 10.90
N LYS A 30 -14.06 12.77 10.25
CA LYS A 30 -14.27 13.66 9.09
C LYS A 30 -14.67 15.07 9.50
N GLU A 31 -15.09 15.28 10.74
CA GLU A 31 -15.58 16.56 11.21
C GLU A 31 -14.43 17.54 11.44
N ARG A 32 -14.34 18.58 10.61
CA ARG A 32 -13.24 19.59 10.63
C ARG A 32 -13.05 20.33 11.96
N LYS A 33 -14.03 20.26 12.87
CA LYS A 33 -13.98 20.90 14.18
C LYS A 33 -13.49 19.96 15.29
N SER A 34 -13.33 18.68 15.00
CA SER A 34 -12.81 17.69 15.94
C SER A 34 -11.29 17.83 16.07
N LEU A 35 -10.76 17.65 17.29
CA LEU A 35 -9.32 17.49 17.54
C LEU A 35 -8.72 16.30 16.77
N PHE A 36 -9.57 15.34 16.38
CA PHE A 36 -9.18 14.13 15.64
C PHE A 36 -9.48 14.22 14.15
N TRP A 37 -9.72 15.42 13.63
CA TRP A 37 -9.99 15.62 12.21
C TRP A 37 -8.84 15.11 11.33
N ILE A 38 -9.18 14.31 10.32
CA ILE A 38 -8.24 13.81 9.31
C ILE A 38 -8.47 14.51 7.98
N ASP A 39 -7.43 15.17 7.47
CA ASP A 39 -7.41 15.56 6.06
C ASP A 39 -7.30 14.30 5.18
N LYS A 40 -8.45 13.87 4.64
CA LYS A 40 -8.50 12.72 3.74
C LYS A 40 -7.57 12.86 2.55
N ARG A 41 -7.54 14.05 1.92
CA ARG A 41 -6.75 14.26 0.70
C ARG A 41 -5.27 14.17 1.03
N GLY A 42 -4.82 14.87 2.06
CA GLY A 42 -3.45 14.79 2.56
C GLY A 42 -3.06 13.39 3.02
N THR A 43 -3.98 12.64 3.62
CA THR A 43 -3.74 11.25 4.05
C THR A 43 -3.57 10.33 2.84
N HIS A 44 -4.45 10.42 1.84
CA HIS A 44 -4.29 9.67 0.59
C HIS A 44 -2.99 10.04 -0.13
N LYS A 45 -2.62 11.34 -0.16
CA LYS A 45 -1.32 11.77 -0.70
C LYS A 45 -0.16 11.08 0.01
N LYS A 46 -0.13 11.13 1.35
CA LYS A 46 0.91 10.50 2.16
C LYS A 46 0.99 8.99 1.90
N LEU A 47 -0.15 8.30 1.86
CA LEU A 47 -0.19 6.86 1.59
C LEU A 47 0.33 6.53 0.19
N ALA A 48 -0.07 7.29 -0.84
CA ALA A 48 0.47 7.11 -2.19
C ALA A 48 2.00 7.27 -2.20
N THR A 49 2.52 8.34 -1.59
CA THR A 49 3.97 8.57 -1.46
C THR A 49 4.66 7.41 -0.75
N ARG A 50 4.15 6.94 0.38
CA ARG A 50 4.76 5.80 1.12
C ARG A 50 4.74 4.49 0.34
N CYS A 51 3.67 4.22 -0.42
CA CYS A 51 3.62 3.04 -1.27
C CYS A 51 4.69 3.11 -2.37
N LEU A 52 4.81 4.27 -3.03
CA LEU A 52 5.81 4.48 -4.08
C LEU A 52 7.24 4.42 -3.54
N GLU A 53 7.50 5.03 -2.37
CA GLU A 53 8.80 4.96 -1.69
C GLU A 53 9.18 3.50 -1.39
N LEU A 54 8.29 2.76 -0.71
CA LEU A 54 8.51 1.35 -0.38
C LEU A 54 8.83 0.52 -1.62
N MET A 55 8.02 0.66 -2.68
CA MET A 55 8.21 -0.11 -3.92
C MET A 55 9.46 0.31 -4.71
N SER A 56 10.02 1.50 -4.44
CA SER A 56 11.24 2.00 -5.09
C SER A 56 12.50 1.72 -4.27
N GLU A 57 12.38 1.14 -3.08
CA GLU A 57 13.54 0.73 -2.31
C GLU A 57 14.34 -0.34 -3.06
N PRO A 58 15.68 -0.36 -2.90
CA PRO A 58 16.53 -1.37 -3.53
C PRO A 58 16.05 -2.78 -3.22
N ASP A 59 16.06 -3.64 -4.24
CA ASP A 59 15.67 -5.06 -4.16
C ASP A 59 14.19 -5.33 -3.81
N VAL A 60 13.34 -4.30 -3.62
CA VAL A 60 11.90 -4.51 -3.33
C VAL A 60 11.13 -4.91 -4.58
N LEU A 61 11.13 -4.06 -5.61
CA LEU A 61 10.61 -4.39 -6.94
C LEU A 61 11.76 -4.54 -7.92
N HIS A 62 11.94 -5.74 -8.43
CA HIS A 62 12.98 -6.09 -9.38
C HIS A 62 12.45 -7.13 -10.38
N GLU A 63 13.13 -7.28 -11.51
CA GLU A 63 12.81 -8.29 -12.52
C GLU A 63 12.92 -9.70 -11.91
N ASN A 64 11.94 -10.55 -12.23
CA ASN A 64 11.90 -11.94 -11.80
C ASN A 64 11.85 -12.10 -10.27
N MET A 65 10.88 -11.44 -9.63
CA MET A 65 10.74 -11.41 -8.17
C MET A 65 10.68 -12.80 -7.50
N CYS A 66 10.19 -13.80 -8.23
CA CYS A 66 10.03 -15.17 -7.76
C CYS A 66 11.16 -16.11 -8.22
N ASN A 67 12.21 -15.60 -8.87
CA ASN A 67 13.32 -16.39 -9.42
C ASN A 67 12.86 -17.59 -10.26
N LEU A 68 11.94 -17.33 -11.19
CA LEU A 68 11.33 -18.31 -12.07
C LEU A 68 12.33 -18.82 -13.11
N SER A 69 12.19 -20.10 -13.43
CA SER A 69 13.08 -20.85 -14.34
C SER A 69 13.01 -20.37 -15.80
N GLY A 70 12.01 -19.58 -16.16
CA GLY A 70 11.83 -19.06 -17.52
C GLY A 70 10.63 -18.11 -17.64
N PRO A 71 10.53 -17.39 -18.77
CA PRO A 71 9.42 -16.49 -19.04
C PRO A 71 8.11 -17.27 -19.26
N GLY A 72 6.99 -16.72 -18.79
CA GLY A 72 5.65 -17.25 -19.07
C GLY A 72 5.14 -18.33 -18.11
N VAL A 73 5.83 -18.59 -16.99
CA VAL A 73 5.29 -19.42 -15.90
C VAL A 73 4.05 -18.74 -15.32
N SER A 74 2.93 -19.48 -15.24
CA SER A 74 1.69 -18.96 -14.66
C SER A 74 1.84 -18.79 -13.15
N ALA A 75 1.25 -17.73 -12.57
CA ALA A 75 1.22 -17.55 -11.11
C ALA A 75 0.63 -18.76 -10.37
N SER A 76 -0.30 -19.50 -11.01
CA SER A 76 -0.89 -20.72 -10.47
C SER A 76 0.08 -21.91 -10.38
N GLU A 77 1.19 -21.87 -11.11
CA GLU A 77 2.22 -22.91 -11.15
C GLU A 77 3.37 -22.63 -10.17
N ILE A 78 3.41 -21.42 -9.59
CA ILE A 78 4.44 -21.00 -8.64
C ILE A 78 4.02 -21.44 -7.23
N ASP A 79 4.99 -21.92 -6.46
CA ASP A 79 4.77 -22.22 -5.05
C ASP A 79 4.32 -20.96 -4.29
N LYS A 80 3.20 -21.08 -3.56
CA LYS A 80 2.62 -19.95 -2.81
C LYS A 80 3.55 -19.42 -1.73
N GLY A 81 4.45 -20.25 -1.20
CA GLY A 81 5.47 -19.82 -0.24
C GLY A 81 6.56 -18.95 -0.88
N ILE A 82 6.90 -19.19 -2.15
CA ILE A 82 7.78 -18.30 -2.92
C ILE A 82 7.10 -16.94 -3.11
N ILE A 83 5.84 -16.93 -3.59
CA ILE A 83 5.08 -15.67 -3.77
C ILE A 83 4.97 -14.92 -2.44
N ALA A 84 4.63 -15.59 -1.33
CA ALA A 84 4.48 -14.94 -0.03
C ALA A 84 5.79 -14.34 0.51
N ARG A 85 6.95 -14.92 0.16
CA ARG A 85 8.27 -14.39 0.53
C ARG A 85 8.68 -13.21 -0.35
N SER A 86 8.41 -13.28 -1.65
CA SER A 86 8.74 -12.22 -2.60
C SER A 86 7.78 -11.02 -2.51
N LEU A 87 6.52 -11.26 -2.16
CA LEU A 87 5.47 -10.26 -2.04
C LEU A 87 4.84 -10.34 -0.65
N PRO A 88 5.51 -9.81 0.40
CA PRO A 88 4.92 -9.76 1.74
C PRO A 88 3.67 -8.87 1.76
N PRO A 89 2.79 -9.01 2.77
CA PRO A 89 1.49 -8.30 2.82
C PRO A 89 1.57 -6.79 2.64
N ILE A 90 2.60 -6.14 3.19
CA ILE A 90 2.81 -4.69 3.05
C ILE A 90 3.13 -4.28 1.61
N LEU A 91 3.88 -5.12 0.88
CA LEU A 91 4.22 -4.87 -0.52
C LEU A 91 3.00 -5.11 -1.41
N GLN A 92 2.23 -6.17 -1.15
CA GLN A 92 0.96 -6.40 -1.85
C GLN A 92 0.01 -5.21 -1.68
N TYR A 93 -0.11 -4.68 -0.46
CA TYR A 93 -0.90 -3.48 -0.20
C TYR A 93 -0.41 -2.29 -1.04
N ALA A 94 0.91 -2.02 -1.03
CA ALA A 94 1.47 -0.94 -1.82
C ALA A 94 1.17 -1.11 -3.32
N CYS A 95 1.43 -2.30 -3.88
CA CYS A 95 1.16 -2.61 -5.28
C CYS A 95 -0.31 -2.42 -5.66
N CYS A 96 -1.24 -2.88 -4.84
CA CYS A 96 -2.68 -2.83 -5.14
C CYS A 96 -3.30 -1.43 -4.97
N TYR A 97 -2.84 -0.64 -3.99
CA TYR A 97 -3.58 0.55 -3.55
C TYR A 97 -2.93 1.90 -3.90
N TRP A 98 -1.67 1.95 -4.31
CA TRP A 98 -0.99 3.24 -4.57
C TRP A 98 -1.72 4.10 -5.60
N VAL A 99 -2.20 3.51 -6.71
CA VAL A 99 -2.98 4.22 -7.75
C VAL A 99 -4.27 4.79 -7.18
N GLY A 100 -4.95 4.00 -6.35
CA GLY A 100 -6.17 4.40 -5.65
C GLY A 100 -5.88 5.58 -4.72
N HIS A 101 -4.82 5.53 -3.92
CA HIS A 101 -4.40 6.63 -3.07
C HIS A 101 -4.05 7.88 -3.87
N LEU A 102 -3.31 7.75 -4.97
CA LEU A 102 -2.96 8.87 -5.82
C LEU A 102 -4.21 9.54 -6.40
N THR A 103 -5.16 8.75 -6.90
CA THR A 103 -6.43 9.24 -7.45
C THR A 103 -7.23 10.02 -6.41
N HIS A 104 -7.41 9.46 -5.21
CA HIS A 104 -8.15 10.12 -4.12
C HIS A 104 -7.44 11.34 -3.56
N SER A 105 -6.11 11.40 -3.69
CA SER A 105 -5.32 12.57 -3.32
C SER A 105 -5.52 13.75 -4.30
N LYS A 106 -6.11 13.52 -5.48
CA LYS A 106 -6.24 14.53 -6.55
C LYS A 106 -4.90 15.22 -6.83
N GLN A 107 -3.83 14.44 -6.85
CA GLN A 107 -2.50 14.91 -7.21
C GLN A 107 -2.32 14.67 -8.71
N ALA A 108 -1.92 15.71 -9.43
CA ALA A 108 -1.47 15.55 -10.81
C ALA A 108 -0.09 14.89 -10.80
N ILE A 109 0.16 14.04 -11.79
CA ILE A 109 1.50 13.52 -12.07
C ILE A 109 2.23 14.60 -12.86
N ILE A 110 3.44 14.94 -12.41
CA ILE A 110 4.30 15.94 -13.04
C ILE A 110 5.63 15.27 -13.36
N ASP A 111 6.22 15.62 -14.50
CA ASP A 111 7.53 15.09 -14.90
C ASP A 111 8.57 15.32 -13.80
N GLY A 112 9.28 14.25 -13.44
CA GLY A 112 10.27 14.25 -12.37
C GLY A 112 9.71 14.13 -10.95
N ASP A 113 8.39 14.06 -10.75
CA ASP A 113 7.83 13.75 -9.44
C ASP A 113 8.03 12.26 -9.07
N THR A 114 7.74 11.93 -7.80
CA THR A 114 7.90 10.55 -7.28
C THR A 114 7.12 9.51 -8.09
N THR A 115 5.94 9.86 -8.60
CA THR A 115 5.13 8.93 -9.40
C THR A 115 5.73 8.75 -10.78
N HIS A 116 6.13 9.84 -11.43
CA HIS A 116 6.81 9.80 -12.73
C HIS A 116 8.09 8.97 -12.64
N VAL A 117 8.97 9.25 -11.67
CA VAL A 117 10.22 8.50 -11.47
C VAL A 117 9.96 7.02 -11.21
N PHE A 118 8.99 6.69 -10.37
CA PHE A 118 8.59 5.30 -10.13
C PHE A 118 8.15 4.61 -11.42
N LEU A 119 7.27 5.25 -12.20
CA LEU A 119 6.77 4.68 -13.45
C LEU A 119 7.89 4.51 -14.49
N THR A 120 8.82 5.46 -14.58
CA THR A 120 9.97 5.34 -15.49
C THR A 120 10.88 4.15 -15.14
N ASN A 121 11.07 3.87 -13.85
CA ASN A 121 12.07 2.89 -13.40
C ASN A 121 11.47 1.50 -13.08
N HIS A 122 10.22 1.44 -12.61
CA HIS A 122 9.61 0.24 -12.03
C HIS A 122 8.24 -0.12 -12.60
N LEU A 123 7.77 0.51 -13.68
CA LEU A 123 6.47 0.15 -14.27
C LEU A 123 6.37 -1.34 -14.62
N LEU A 124 7.40 -1.93 -15.23
CA LEU A 124 7.39 -3.34 -15.59
C LEU A 124 7.47 -4.26 -14.36
N HIS A 125 8.32 -3.91 -13.39
CA HIS A 125 8.43 -4.64 -12.12
C HIS A 125 7.09 -4.62 -11.35
N TRP A 126 6.37 -3.50 -11.37
CA TRP A 126 5.05 -3.38 -10.76
C TRP A 126 4.00 -4.22 -11.50
N ILE A 127 4.02 -4.25 -12.84
CA ILE A 127 3.12 -5.11 -13.62
C ILE A 127 3.38 -6.59 -13.32
N GLU A 128 4.65 -6.99 -13.19
CA GLU A 128 5.04 -8.34 -12.77
C GLU A 128 4.52 -8.66 -11.35
N ALA A 129 4.74 -7.77 -10.39
CA ALA A 129 4.19 -7.94 -9.04
C ALA A 129 2.66 -8.08 -9.05
N MET A 130 1.96 -7.27 -9.84
CA MET A 130 0.51 -7.32 -9.96
C MET A 130 0.01 -8.61 -10.61
N SER A 131 0.76 -9.20 -11.55
CA SER A 131 0.40 -10.49 -12.16
C SER A 131 0.59 -11.68 -11.20
N LEU A 132 1.46 -11.54 -10.20
CA LEU A 132 1.68 -12.53 -9.15
C LEU A 132 0.67 -12.44 -8.00
N ILE A 133 0.10 -11.26 -7.76
CA ILE A 133 -0.94 -11.04 -6.73
C ILE A 133 -2.31 -11.56 -7.22
N GLY A 134 -2.51 -11.64 -8.54
CA GLY A 134 -3.75 -12.04 -9.22
C GLY A 134 -3.98 -13.54 -9.34
#